data_AF-A0A151SRX3-F1
#
_entry.id   AF-A0A151SRX3-F1
#
_cell.length_a   1.000
_cell.length_b   1.000
_cell.length_c   1.000
_cell.angle_alpha   90.00
_cell.angle_beta   90.00
_cell.angle_gamma   90.00
#
_symmetry.space_group_name_H-M   'P 1'
#
loop_
_entity.id
_entity.type
_entity.pdbx_description
1 polymer ?
#
loop_
_entity_poly.entity_id
_entity_poly.type
_entity_poly.pdbx_seq_one_letter_code
_entity_poly.pdbx_strand_id
1 'polypeptide(L)'
;WNRMVEKVEKKFVRWKYQNLSIGGRVCLINLVLSSIPLFFMSFFKIPKKVIANIITTQRRFLWGNVGESKKITWACWENVYTRFNEALLAKWGWNLLHKKDMPWILLLESKYGGWRNLLVEQNNNSNFI
;
A
#
# COMPACT_ATOMS: atom_id res chain seq x y z
N TRP A 1 -5.35 3.17 6.70
CA TRP A 1 -4.31 2.12 6.60
C TRP A 1 -4.66 0.81 7.31
N ASN A 2 -5.14 0.80 8.57
CA ASN A 2 -5.48 -0.45 9.29
C ASN A 2 -6.47 -1.36 8.53
N ARG A 3 -7.56 -0.79 8.00
CA ARG A 3 -8.52 -1.52 7.15
C ARG A 3 -7.89 -2.21 5.93
N MET A 4 -6.82 -1.62 5.37
CA MET A 4 -6.10 -2.23 4.25
C MET A 4 -5.28 -3.42 4.73
N VAL A 5 -4.56 -3.28 5.84
CA VAL A 5 -3.78 -4.39 6.44
C VAL A 5 -4.71 -5.55 6.78
N GLU A 6 -5.85 -5.28 7.42
CA GLU A 6 -6.86 -6.31 7.72
C GLU A 6 -7.38 -7.01 6.46
N LYS A 7 -7.63 -6.27 5.36
CA LYS A 7 -8.04 -6.88 4.08
C LYS A 7 -6.96 -7.81 3.51
N VAL A 8 -5.70 -7.39 3.59
CA VAL A 8 -4.56 -8.19 3.14
C VAL A 8 -4.42 -9.45 4.01
N GLU A 9 -4.52 -9.31 5.32
CA GLU A 9 -4.51 -10.44 6.26
C GLU A 9 -5.66 -11.41 6.04
N LYS A 10 -6.90 -10.92 5.92
CA LYS A 10 -8.07 -11.75 5.64
C LYS A 10 -7.92 -12.51 4.33
N LYS A 11 -7.33 -11.91 3.29
CA LYS A 11 -6.98 -12.65 2.08
C LYS A 11 -6.00 -13.76 2.42
N PHE A 12 -4.84 -13.46 3.03
CA PHE A 12 -3.84 -14.48 3.34
C PHE A 12 -4.35 -15.61 4.25
N VAL A 13 -5.24 -15.34 5.21
CA VAL A 13 -5.85 -16.37 6.07
C VAL A 13 -6.81 -17.26 5.27
N ARG A 14 -7.58 -16.69 4.34
CA ARG A 14 -8.49 -17.44 3.46
C ARG A 14 -7.73 -18.44 2.57
N TRP A 15 -6.51 -18.11 2.18
CA TRP A 15 -5.65 -19.02 1.42
C TRP A 15 -4.84 -19.89 2.39
N LYS A 16 -5.21 -21.16 2.57
CA LYS A 16 -4.43 -22.09 3.40
C LYS A 16 -3.03 -22.26 2.81
N TYR A 17 -2.01 -21.68 3.45
CA TYR A 17 -0.61 -21.78 3.04
C TYR A 17 -0.15 -23.24 2.83
N GLN A 18 -0.75 -24.18 3.57
CA GLN A 18 -0.48 -25.61 3.53
C GLN A 18 -0.78 -26.25 2.16
N ASN A 19 -1.71 -25.70 1.38
CA ASN A 19 -2.12 -26.27 0.08
C ASN A 19 -1.33 -25.68 -1.11
N LEU A 20 -0.36 -24.80 -0.84
CA LEU A 20 0.37 -24.05 -1.86
C LEU A 20 1.85 -24.38 -1.81
N SER A 21 2.42 -24.66 -2.99
CA SER A 21 3.86 -24.71 -3.19
C SER A 21 4.51 -23.36 -2.85
N ILE A 22 5.81 -23.36 -2.57
CA ILE A 22 6.54 -22.12 -2.26
C ILE A 22 6.41 -21.08 -3.39
N GLY A 23 6.46 -21.52 -4.64
CA GLY A 23 6.24 -20.67 -5.82
C GLY A 23 4.81 -20.11 -5.89
N GLY A 24 3.81 -20.94 -5.56
CA GLY A 24 2.41 -20.49 -5.46
C GLY A 24 2.21 -19.43 -4.38
N ARG A 25 2.89 -19.56 -3.23
CA ARG A 25 2.85 -18.56 -2.15
C ARG A 25 3.46 -17.23 -2.59
N VAL A 26 4.62 -17.25 -3.25
CA VAL A 26 5.25 -16.03 -3.79
C VAL A 26 4.36 -15.35 -4.84
N CYS A 27 3.79 -16.13 -5.76
CA CYS A 27 2.87 -15.61 -6.77
C CYS A 27 1.64 -14.94 -6.14
N LEU A 28 1.02 -15.59 -5.15
CA LEU A 28 -0.12 -15.02 -4.43
C LEU A 28 0.23 -13.76 -3.64
N ILE A 29 1.40 -13.73 -2.99
CA ILE A 29 1.90 -12.52 -2.35
C ILE A 29 1.96 -11.40 -3.38
N ASN A 30 2.64 -11.60 -4.50
CA ASN A 30 2.76 -10.59 -5.55
C ASN A 30 1.39 -10.12 -6.06
N LEU A 31 0.45 -11.05 -6.30
CA LEU A 31 -0.91 -10.72 -6.77
C LEU A 31 -1.69 -9.86 -5.77
N VAL A 32 -1.65 -10.21 -4.48
CA VAL A 32 -2.37 -9.47 -3.43
C VAL A 32 -1.75 -8.08 -3.21
N LEU A 33 -0.43 -7.98 -3.26
CA LEU A 33 0.29 -6.72 -3.07
C LEU A 33 0.10 -5.75 -4.23
N SER A 34 0.08 -6.27 -5.46
CA SER A 34 -0.14 -5.47 -6.67
C SER A 34 -1.56 -4.92 -6.77
N SER A 35 -2.53 -5.44 -6.00
CA SER A 35 -3.92 -4.99 -6.04
C SER A 35 -4.29 -4.09 -4.86
N ILE A 36 -4.17 -4.59 -3.62
CA ILE A 36 -4.68 -3.86 -2.45
C ILE A 36 -3.69 -2.77 -2.01
N PRO A 37 -2.47 -3.08 -1.53
CA PRO A 37 -1.51 -2.06 -1.14
C PRO A 37 -1.22 -1.05 -2.25
N LEU A 38 -1.08 -1.52 -3.50
CA LEU A 38 -0.81 -0.65 -4.65
C LEU A 38 -1.89 0.43 -4.82
N PHE A 39 -3.17 0.05 -4.71
CA PHE A 39 -4.28 1.00 -4.75
C PHE A 39 -4.17 2.06 -3.65
N PHE A 40 -3.93 1.67 -2.40
CA PHE A 40 -3.84 2.65 -1.30
C PHE A 40 -2.57 3.52 -1.38
N MET A 41 -1.44 2.93 -1.76
CA MET A 41 -0.17 3.65 -1.98
C MET A 41 -0.25 4.61 -3.18
N SER A 42 -1.20 4.40 -4.09
CA SER A 42 -1.42 5.33 -5.20
C SER A 42 -2.00 6.67 -4.75
N PHE A 43 -2.77 6.68 -3.65
CA PHE A 43 -3.49 7.88 -3.20
C PHE A 43 -2.91 8.51 -1.94
N PHE A 44 -2.24 7.74 -1.08
CA PHE A 44 -1.82 8.19 0.24
C PHE A 44 -0.36 7.84 0.53
N LYS A 45 0.32 8.70 1.28
CA LYS A 45 1.68 8.42 1.78
C LYS A 45 1.64 7.32 2.83
N ILE A 46 2.41 6.25 2.61
CA ILE A 46 2.37 5.08 3.48
C ILE A 46 3.24 5.29 4.74
N PRO A 47 2.71 5.07 5.97
CA PRO A 47 3.53 5.13 7.18
C PRO A 47 4.49 3.95 7.29
N LYS A 48 5.71 4.16 7.79
CA LYS A 48 6.72 3.11 7.99
C LYS A 48 6.20 1.91 8.81
N LYS A 49 5.42 2.18 9.87
CA LYS A 49 4.78 1.14 10.70
C LYS A 49 3.85 0.22 9.89
N VAL A 50 3.13 0.79 8.92
CA VAL A 50 2.21 0.02 8.05
C VAL A 50 3.01 -0.87 7.09
N ILE A 51 4.12 -0.36 6.55
CA ILE A 51 5.03 -1.15 5.72
C ILE A 51 5.57 -2.34 6.53
N ALA A 52 6.05 -2.11 7.75
CA ALA A 52 6.57 -3.16 8.62
C ALA A 52 5.53 -4.25 8.92
N ASN A 53 4.26 -3.86 9.16
CA ASN A 53 3.17 -4.81 9.36
C ASN A 53 2.92 -5.67 8.13
N ILE A 54 2.85 -5.06 6.93
CA ILE A 54 2.64 -5.77 5.67
C ILE A 54 3.77 -6.78 5.42
N ILE A 55 5.02 -6.37 5.62
CA ILE A 55 6.20 -7.23 5.47
C ILE A 55 6.12 -8.41 6.45
N THR A 56 5.75 -8.16 7.70
CA THR A 56 5.59 -9.21 8.71
C THR A 56 4.53 -10.23 8.30
N THR A 57 3.38 -9.77 7.82
CA THR A 57 2.29 -10.64 7.35
C THR A 57 2.71 -11.47 6.13
N GLN A 58 3.42 -10.88 5.16
CA GLN A 58 3.97 -11.61 4.02
C GLN A 58 4.96 -12.69 4.44
N ARG A 59 5.87 -12.38 5.37
CA ARG A 59 6.84 -13.34 5.89
C ARG A 59 6.15 -14.52 6.58
N ARG A 60 5.13 -14.24 7.39
CA ARG A 60 4.32 -15.26 8.04
C ARG A 60 3.63 -16.17 7.02
N PHE A 61 3.09 -15.61 5.95
CA PHE A 61 2.43 -16.37 4.88
C PHE A 61 3.42 -17.19 4.04
N LEU A 62 4.57 -16.62 3.68
CA LEU A 62 5.59 -17.27 2.85
C LEU A 62 6.18 -18.51 3.55
N TRP A 63 6.65 -18.32 4.78
CA TRP A 63 7.39 -19.34 5.52
C TRP A 63 6.52 -20.18 6.47
N GLY A 64 5.24 -19.83 6.67
CA GLY A 64 4.37 -20.47 7.65
C GLY A 64 4.89 -20.36 9.09
N ASN A 65 4.24 -21.07 10.03
CA ASN A 65 4.67 -21.20 11.44
C ASN A 65 5.87 -22.13 11.63
N VAL A 66 6.77 -22.23 10.65
CA VAL A 66 8.00 -23.02 10.79
C VAL A 66 9.01 -22.18 11.56
N GLY A 67 9.16 -22.47 12.86
CA GLY A 67 10.29 -22.12 13.74
C GLY A 67 10.46 -20.65 14.13
N GLU A 68 10.82 -20.42 15.40
CA GLU A 68 11.19 -19.13 16.03
C GLU A 68 12.48 -18.49 15.49
N SER A 69 13.08 -19.02 14.42
CA SER A 69 14.34 -18.50 13.88
C SER A 69 14.10 -17.24 13.02
N LYS A 70 14.98 -16.24 13.18
CA LYS A 70 15.00 -15.00 12.38
C LYS A 70 15.05 -15.33 10.89
N LYS A 71 13.90 -15.22 10.21
CA LYS A 71 13.74 -15.56 8.79
C LYS A 71 14.51 -14.57 7.91
N ILE A 72 15.29 -15.11 6.96
CA ILE A 72 16.17 -14.35 6.06
C ILE A 72 15.35 -13.33 5.26
N THR A 73 15.79 -12.08 5.30
CA THR A 73 15.17 -10.99 4.54
C THR A 73 15.90 -10.84 3.22
N TRP A 74 15.49 -11.60 2.20
CA TRP A 74 16.13 -11.58 0.87
C TRP A 74 15.97 -10.25 0.12
N ALA A 75 15.04 -9.38 0.55
CA ALA A 75 14.83 -8.06 -0.06
C ALA A 75 14.46 -6.99 0.97
N CYS A 76 15.05 -5.80 0.84
CA CYS A 76 14.68 -4.60 1.60
C CYS A 76 13.38 -4.01 1.06
N TRP A 77 12.27 -4.71 1.33
CA TRP A 77 10.93 -4.33 0.88
C TRP A 77 10.50 -2.94 1.36
N GLU A 78 11.01 -2.49 2.50
CA GLU A 78 10.70 -1.15 3.03
C GLU A 78 11.08 -0.04 2.05
N ASN A 79 12.28 -0.12 1.47
CA ASN A 79 12.74 0.87 0.50
C ASN A 79 11.94 0.77 -0.82
N VAL A 80 11.56 -0.45 -1.22
CA VAL A 80 10.72 -0.67 -2.41
C VAL A 80 9.36 0.00 -2.25
N TYR A 81 8.65 -0.25 -1.14
CA TYR A 81 7.33 0.36 -0.90
C TYR A 81 7.42 1.88 -0.81
N THR A 82 8.45 2.41 -0.17
CA THR A 82 8.63 3.85 -0.01
C THR A 82 8.85 4.53 -1.36
N ARG A 83 9.84 4.06 -2.14
CA ARG A 83 10.16 4.64 -3.46
C ARG A 83 9.00 4.49 -4.44
N PHE A 84 8.31 3.35 -4.42
CA PHE A 84 7.18 3.12 -5.29
C PHE A 84 5.98 4.00 -4.94
N ASN A 85 5.71 4.22 -3.65
CA ASN A 85 4.69 5.15 -3.18
C ASN A 85 5.01 6.59 -3.62
N GLU A 86 6.24 7.04 -3.43
CA GLU A 86 6.69 8.37 -3.85
C GLU A 86 6.58 8.56 -5.37
N ALA A 87 7.01 7.58 -6.16
CA ALA A 87 6.90 7.61 -7.61
C ALA A 87 5.44 7.66 -8.09
N LEU A 88 4.54 6.90 -7.46
CA LEU A 88 3.12 6.94 -7.78
C LEU A 88 2.51 8.29 -7.44
N LEU A 89 2.76 8.81 -6.23
CA LEU A 89 2.27 10.12 -5.81
C LEU A 89 2.79 11.23 -6.73
N ALA A 90 4.06 11.17 -7.14
CA ALA A 90 4.64 12.10 -8.11
C ALA A 90 3.95 12.01 -9.47
N LYS A 91 3.65 10.80 -9.96
CA LYS A 91 2.90 10.60 -11.20
C LYS A 91 1.49 11.21 -11.12
N TRP A 92 0.80 11.04 -10.00
CA TRP A 92 -0.53 11.64 -9.79
C TRP A 92 -0.47 13.15 -9.68
N GLY A 93 0.48 13.68 -8.91
CA GLY A 93 0.72 15.13 -8.81
C GLY A 93 1.05 15.74 -10.18
N TRP A 94 1.89 15.06 -10.97
CA TRP A 94 2.22 15.49 -12.33
C TRP A 94 0.99 15.52 -13.24
N ASN A 95 0.21 14.43 -13.27
CA ASN A 95 -1.01 14.35 -14.07
C ASN A 95 -2.02 15.43 -13.68
N LEU A 96 -2.14 15.72 -12.38
CA LEU A 96 -3.03 16.76 -11.88
C LEU A 96 -2.61 18.15 -12.37
N LEU A 97 -1.31 18.44 -12.38
CA LEU A 97 -0.79 19.73 -12.85
C LEU A 97 -0.95 19.93 -14.36
N HIS A 98 -0.78 18.85 -15.14
CA HIS A 98 -0.66 18.94 -16.60
C HIS A 98 -1.91 18.49 -17.39
N LYS A 99 -2.80 17.69 -16.81
CA LYS A 99 -3.94 17.07 -17.51
C LYS A 99 -5.30 17.47 -16.92
N LYS A 100 -5.57 18.76 -16.82
CA LYS A 100 -6.77 19.32 -16.16
C LYS A 100 -8.10 18.83 -16.77
N ASP A 101 -8.08 18.37 -18.02
CA ASP A 101 -9.29 17.97 -18.75
C ASP A 101 -9.76 16.54 -18.44
N MET A 102 -9.05 15.81 -17.58
CA MET A 102 -9.48 14.45 -17.21
C MET A 102 -10.73 14.48 -16.33
N PRO A 103 -11.75 13.62 -16.57
CA PRO A 103 -13.01 13.63 -15.82
C PRO A 103 -12.84 13.50 -14.30
N TRP A 104 -11.84 12.75 -13.84
CA TRP A 104 -11.58 12.59 -12.41
C TRP A 104 -10.96 13.85 -11.78
N ILE A 105 -10.22 14.66 -12.55
CA ILE A 105 -9.66 15.95 -12.08
C ILE A 105 -10.78 16.97 -11.97
N LEU A 106 -11.65 17.04 -12.98
CA LEU A 106 -12.85 17.89 -12.96
C LEU A 106 -13.78 17.52 -11.80
N LEU A 107 -14.00 16.23 -11.55
CA LEU A 107 -14.77 15.76 -10.40
C LEU A 107 -14.11 16.17 -9.08
N LEU A 108 -12.79 16.05 -8.98
CA LEU A 108 -12.04 16.43 -7.77
C LEU A 108 -12.14 17.95 -7.51
N GLU A 109 -12.02 18.75 -8.57
CA GLU A 109 -12.18 20.21 -8.51
C GLU A 109 -13.61 20.61 -8.12
N SER A 110 -14.62 20.00 -8.73
CA SER A 110 -16.03 20.26 -8.45
C SER A 110 -16.42 19.89 -7.01
N LYS A 111 -15.98 18.72 -6.53
CA LYS A 111 -16.40 18.20 -5.22
C LYS A 111 -15.60 18.75 -4.04
N TYR A 112 -14.31 18.99 -4.22
CA TYR A 112 -13.40 19.36 -3.12
C TYR A 112 -12.75 20.74 -3.32
N GLY A 113 -13.15 21.50 -4.33
CA GLY A 113 -12.53 22.79 -4.66
C GLY A 113 -11.09 22.66 -5.15
N GLY A 114 -10.69 21.46 -5.58
CA GLY A 114 -9.35 21.15 -6.08
C GLY A 114 -8.39 20.70 -4.98
N TRP A 115 -7.24 20.19 -5.43
CA TRP A 115 -6.22 19.59 -4.55
C TRP A 115 -5.58 20.55 -3.55
N ARG A 116 -5.50 21.85 -3.88
CA ARG A 116 -4.95 22.86 -2.97
C ARG A 116 -5.74 22.94 -1.67
N ASN A 117 -7.06 22.82 -1.76
CA ASN A 117 -7.94 22.84 -0.58
C ASN A 117 -7.80 21.54 0.24
N LEU A 118 -7.64 20.39 -0.42
CA LEU A 118 -7.39 19.11 0.26
C LEU A 118 -6.07 19.09 1.03
N LEU A 119 -5.02 19.73 0.52
CA LEU A 119 -3.74 19.86 1.25
C LEU A 119 -3.85 20.77 2.47
N VAL A 120 -4.62 21.86 2.36
CA VAL A 120 -4.86 22.78 3.49
C VAL A 120 -5.67 22.10 4.59
N GLU A 121 -6.66 21.27 4.22
CA GLU A 121 -7.49 20.53 5.17
C GLU A 121 -6.70 19.43 5.92
N GLN A 122 -5.74 18.78 5.25
CA GLN A 122 -4.83 17.81 5.89
C GLN A 122 -3.88 18.51 6.87
N ASN A 123 -3.41 19.72 6.54
CA ASN A 123 -2.46 20.47 7.37
C ASN A 123 -3.12 21.02 8.65
N ASN A 124 -4.41 21.37 8.58
CA ASN A 124 -5.20 21.79 9.76
C ASN A 124 -5.52 20.61 10.70
N ASN A 125 -5.66 19.39 10.16
CA ASN A 125 -5.89 18.18 10.97
C ASN A 125 -4.62 17.57 11.59
N SER A 126 -3.42 18.01 11.18
CA SER A 126 -2.15 17.64 11.81
C SER A 126 -1.83 18.42 13.11
N ASN A 127 -2.66 19.39 13.50
CA ASN A 127 -2.52 20.13 14.76
C ASN A 127 -3.25 19.47 15.96
N PHE A 128 -3.79 18.25 15.78
CA PHE A 128 -4.53 17.52 16.83
C PHE A 128 -4.10 16.04 16.96
N ILE A 129 -2.81 15.73 16.80
CA ILE A 129 -2.20 14.47 17.29
C ILE A 129 -0.89 14.78 18.00
#